data_AF-A0AA90QH91-F1
#
_entry.id   AF-A0AA90QH91-F1
#
_cell.length_a   1.000
_cell.length_b   1.000
_cell.length_c   1.000
_cell.angle_alpha   90.00
_cell.angle_beta   90.00
_cell.angle_gamma   90.00
#
_symmetry.space_group_name_H-M   'P 1'
#
loop_
_entity.id
_entity.type
_entity.pdbx_description
1 polymer ?
#
loop_
_entity_poly.entity_id
_entity_poly.type
_entity_poly.pdbx_seq_one_letter_code
_entity_poly.pdbx_strand_id
1 'polypeptide(L)'
;MFKPSLLIASAAAACALATGAHAEPLSREFTYTGFYHVEGGQYLPNATLYGYFDSDDRNGDGRIELSEVTSFILNSQQYVGWCGPEVFMCGLFDFSYAPGSALNFHTAWSTDPWGEGVAGGSVISGVEAKEHSYWPGGSASYTLRWTEDTMLSMSPVPEPASYGMLALGLGVLALSARRRSRS
;
A
#
# COMPACT_ATOMS: atom_id res chain seq x y z
N MET A 1 25.13 69.78 -1.00
CA MET A 1 24.06 69.07 -0.28
C MET A 1 23.32 68.18 -1.28
N PHE A 2 23.75 66.92 -1.40
CA PHE A 2 23.17 65.96 -2.34
C PHE A 2 22.08 65.15 -1.63
N LYS A 3 20.87 65.13 -2.20
CA LYS A 3 19.73 64.33 -1.72
C LYS A 3 19.95 62.86 -2.11
N PRO A 4 19.74 61.89 -1.20
CA PRO A 4 19.71 60.49 -1.58
C PRO A 4 18.34 60.12 -2.18
N SER A 5 18.41 59.57 -3.39
CA SER A 5 17.32 58.85 -4.08
C SER A 5 17.38 57.34 -3.72
N LEU A 6 16.33 56.59 -4.10
CA LEU A 6 16.24 55.11 -4.17
C LEU A 6 16.04 54.39 -2.80
N LEU A 7 15.11 53.43 -2.56
CA LEU A 7 14.40 52.46 -3.38
C LEU A 7 13.05 52.07 -2.74
N ILE A 8 11.96 52.09 -3.52
CA ILE A 8 10.73 51.32 -3.25
C ILE A 8 10.58 50.36 -4.44
N ALA A 9 11.04 49.12 -4.27
CA ALA A 9 10.82 47.96 -5.14
C ALA A 9 11.60 46.82 -4.47
N SER A 10 11.09 45.64 -4.10
CA SER A 10 10.02 44.82 -4.66
C SER A 10 9.73 43.75 -3.59
N ALA A 11 8.51 43.66 -3.07
CA ALA A 11 8.13 42.64 -2.07
C ALA A 11 6.95 41.77 -2.53
N ALA A 12 6.78 41.61 -3.85
CA ALA A 12 5.66 40.87 -4.42
C ALA A 12 6.15 39.98 -5.58
N ALA A 13 6.61 38.76 -5.28
CA ALA A 13 6.65 37.61 -6.21
C ALA A 13 7.29 36.37 -5.55
N ALA A 14 6.68 35.81 -4.50
CA ALA A 14 7.15 34.53 -3.94
C ALA A 14 6.01 33.51 -3.67
N CYS A 15 4.83 33.68 -4.26
CA CYS A 15 3.67 32.81 -4.04
C CYS A 15 3.26 31.97 -5.27
N ALA A 16 4.21 31.59 -6.13
CA ALA A 16 3.90 30.68 -7.22
C ALA A 16 5.07 29.72 -7.42
N LEU A 17 4.98 28.52 -6.84
CA LEU A 17 5.62 27.27 -7.27
C LEU A 17 5.19 26.16 -6.28
N ALA A 18 3.88 25.92 -6.19
CA ALA A 18 3.31 24.74 -5.54
C ALA A 18 2.36 24.08 -6.54
N THR A 19 2.91 23.59 -7.64
CA THR A 19 2.16 22.83 -8.64
C THR A 19 2.85 21.50 -8.85
N GLY A 20 2.18 20.44 -8.39
CA GLY A 20 2.43 19.07 -8.83
C GLY A 20 3.45 18.31 -7.99
N ALA A 21 3.15 18.03 -6.72
CA ALA A 21 3.52 16.73 -6.20
C ALA A 21 2.64 15.71 -6.95
N HIS A 22 3.13 15.20 -8.08
CA HIS A 22 2.56 13.97 -8.63
C HIS A 22 2.86 12.90 -7.58
N ALA A 23 1.83 12.45 -6.86
CA ALA A 23 1.93 11.25 -6.07
C ALA A 23 2.24 10.12 -7.06
N GLU A 24 3.49 9.68 -7.05
CA GLU A 24 3.86 8.42 -7.68
C GLU A 24 3.00 7.33 -7.04
N PRO A 25 2.41 6.38 -7.81
CA PRO A 25 1.63 5.29 -7.24
C PRO A 25 2.42 4.63 -6.12
N LEU A 26 1.92 4.73 -4.89
CA LEU A 26 2.67 4.30 -3.73
C LEU A 26 2.47 2.79 -3.58
N SER A 27 3.45 2.03 -4.08
CA SER A 27 3.49 0.59 -3.87
C SER A 27 3.88 0.29 -2.42
N ARG A 28 3.02 -0.46 -1.72
CA ARG A 28 3.22 -0.86 -0.33
C ARG A 28 3.25 -2.37 -0.25
N GLU A 29 4.33 -2.90 0.32
CA GLU A 29 4.45 -4.32 0.60
C GLU A 29 4.01 -4.59 2.04
N PHE A 30 3.39 -5.74 2.26
CA PHE A 30 3.01 -6.20 3.58
C PHE A 30 3.30 -7.70 3.73
N THR A 31 3.60 -8.10 4.96
CA THR A 31 3.80 -9.49 5.33
C THR A 31 3.14 -9.73 6.67
N TYR A 32 2.27 -10.73 6.74
CA TYR A 32 1.83 -11.31 7.98
C TYR A 32 2.68 -12.55 8.29
N THR A 33 3.10 -12.69 9.54
CA THR A 33 3.87 -13.84 10.01
C THR A 33 3.25 -14.40 11.28
N GLY A 34 3.17 -15.72 11.37
CA GLY A 34 2.60 -16.43 12.52
C GLY A 34 1.11 -16.66 12.38
N PHE A 35 0.69 -17.93 12.28
CA PHE A 35 -0.72 -18.29 12.10
C PHE A 35 -1.06 -19.59 12.81
N TYR A 36 -2.32 -19.76 13.18
CA TYR A 36 -2.83 -21.05 13.65
C TYR A 36 -3.33 -21.88 12.46
N HIS A 37 -2.74 -23.05 12.23
CA HIS A 37 -3.18 -23.98 11.20
C HIS A 37 -4.31 -24.85 11.74
N VAL A 38 -5.51 -24.68 11.21
CA VAL A 38 -6.73 -25.28 11.76
C VAL A 38 -6.73 -26.79 11.58
N GLU A 39 -6.41 -27.30 10.39
CA GLU A 39 -6.42 -28.72 10.08
C GLU A 39 -5.32 -29.49 10.81
N GLY A 40 -4.18 -28.83 11.08
CA GLY A 40 -3.07 -29.40 11.86
C GLY A 40 -3.17 -29.16 13.37
N GLY A 41 -4.12 -28.35 13.84
CA GLY A 41 -4.33 -28.04 15.25
C GLY A 41 -3.14 -27.37 15.94
N GLN A 42 -2.27 -26.67 15.22
CA GLN A 42 -1.00 -26.14 15.75
C GLN A 42 -0.70 -24.71 15.28
N TYR A 43 0.02 -23.97 16.12
CA TYR A 43 0.54 -22.67 15.77
C TYR A 43 1.82 -22.80 14.93
N LEU A 44 1.87 -22.08 13.81
CA LEU A 44 2.97 -22.05 12.88
C LEU A 44 3.62 -20.65 12.92
N PRO A 45 4.69 -20.46 13.72
CA PRO A 45 5.32 -19.14 13.87
C PRO A 45 5.99 -18.64 12.59
N ASN A 46 6.33 -19.55 11.67
CA ASN A 46 7.02 -19.23 10.42
C ASN A 46 6.07 -19.23 9.21
N ALA A 47 4.77 -19.45 9.40
CA ALA A 47 3.81 -19.32 8.31
C ALA A 47 3.71 -17.84 7.93
N THR A 48 3.81 -17.56 6.63
CA THR A 48 3.78 -16.19 6.11
C THR A 48 2.69 -16.02 5.08
N LEU A 49 2.15 -14.81 5.03
CA LEU A 49 1.25 -14.35 3.99
C LEU A 49 1.79 -13.01 3.48
N TYR A 50 2.25 -13.00 2.23
CA TYR A 50 2.88 -11.85 1.62
C TYR A 50 1.97 -11.24 0.57
N GLY A 51 1.97 -9.92 0.49
CA GLY A 51 1.29 -9.21 -0.58
C GLY A 51 1.82 -7.79 -0.74
N TYR A 52 1.32 -7.14 -1.79
CA TYR A 52 1.54 -5.73 -2.01
C TYR A 52 0.35 -5.12 -2.71
N PHE A 53 0.18 -3.81 -2.53
CA PHE A 53 -0.87 -3.07 -3.19
C PHE A 53 -0.37 -1.73 -3.67
N ASP A 54 -0.90 -1.31 -4.81
CA ASP A 54 -0.70 0.02 -5.36
C ASP A 54 -1.98 0.82 -5.14
N SER A 55 -1.82 2.04 -4.67
CA SER A 55 -2.96 2.92 -4.36
C SER A 55 -2.61 4.38 -4.60
N ASP A 56 -3.66 5.18 -4.79
CA ASP A 56 -3.60 6.62 -4.92
C ASP A 56 -4.72 7.24 -4.09
N ASP A 57 -4.36 8.04 -3.07
CA ASP A 57 -5.30 8.75 -2.20
C ASP A 57 -5.89 9.93 -2.99
N ARG A 58 -7.01 9.67 -3.68
CA ARG A 58 -7.59 10.63 -4.63
C ARG A 58 -8.40 11.70 -3.92
N ASN A 59 -8.90 11.38 -2.73
CA ASN A 59 -9.72 12.28 -1.93
C ASN A 59 -8.89 13.09 -0.90
N GLY A 60 -7.65 12.67 -0.63
CA GLY A 60 -6.70 13.32 0.26
C GLY A 60 -7.02 13.19 1.74
N ASP A 61 -7.76 12.15 2.15
CA ASP A 61 -8.20 11.96 3.54
C ASP A 61 -7.22 11.13 4.40
N GLY A 62 -6.14 10.61 3.79
CA GLY A 62 -5.11 9.82 4.45
C GLY A 62 -5.51 8.36 4.74
N ARG A 63 -6.69 7.92 4.26
CA ARG A 63 -7.16 6.53 4.27
C ARG A 63 -7.27 6.06 2.82
N ILE A 64 -6.72 4.88 2.57
CA ILE A 64 -6.90 4.21 1.29
C ILE A 64 -8.13 3.32 1.38
N GLU A 65 -9.12 3.59 0.55
CA GLU A 65 -10.31 2.76 0.37
C GLU A 65 -10.22 1.87 -0.87
N LEU A 66 -11.12 0.90 -0.99
CA LEU A 66 -11.16 -0.04 -2.12
C LEU A 66 -11.13 0.65 -3.49
N SER A 67 -11.85 1.76 -3.67
CA SER A 67 -11.88 2.49 -4.95
C SER A 67 -10.55 3.15 -5.32
N GLU A 68 -9.64 3.31 -4.37
CA GLU A 68 -8.34 3.95 -4.52
C GLU A 68 -7.21 2.96 -4.79
N VAL A 69 -7.48 1.67 -4.62
CA VAL A 69 -6.56 0.59 -4.95
C VAL A 69 -6.56 0.36 -6.45
N THR A 70 -5.38 0.39 -7.06
CA THR A 70 -5.18 0.13 -8.50
C THR A 70 -4.64 -1.26 -8.77
N SER A 71 -3.98 -1.88 -7.78
CA SER A 71 -3.42 -3.23 -7.85
C SER A 71 -3.40 -3.84 -6.45
N PHE A 72 -3.72 -5.14 -6.33
CA PHE A 72 -3.61 -5.86 -5.06
C PHE A 72 -3.20 -7.30 -5.32
N ILE A 73 -1.98 -7.64 -4.91
CA ILE A 73 -1.40 -8.96 -5.11
C ILE A 73 -1.17 -9.61 -3.76
N LEU A 74 -1.62 -10.86 -3.62
CA LEU A 74 -1.49 -11.66 -2.41
C LEU A 74 -1.02 -13.07 -2.80
N ASN A 75 0.08 -13.55 -2.21
CA ASN A 75 0.71 -14.83 -2.56
C ASN A 75 0.87 -15.03 -4.09
N SER A 76 1.37 -13.99 -4.77
CA SER A 76 1.58 -13.97 -6.23
C SER A 76 0.30 -14.01 -7.09
N GLN A 77 -0.89 -13.90 -6.50
CA GLN A 77 -2.18 -13.80 -7.20
C GLN A 77 -2.66 -12.34 -7.24
N GLN A 78 -3.01 -11.83 -8.41
CA GLN A 78 -3.64 -10.51 -8.60
C GLN A 78 -5.14 -10.60 -8.35
N TYR A 79 -5.70 -9.62 -7.63
CA TYR A 79 -7.13 -9.55 -7.26
C TYR A 79 -7.83 -8.28 -7.76
N VAL A 80 -7.09 -7.31 -8.28
CA VAL A 80 -7.66 -6.11 -8.91
C VAL A 80 -7.44 -6.16 -10.42
N GLY A 81 -8.53 -5.98 -11.18
CA GLY A 81 -8.52 -6.04 -12.64
C GLY A 81 -8.70 -7.47 -13.17
N TRP A 82 -7.62 -8.24 -13.27
CA TRP A 82 -7.64 -9.59 -13.86
C TRP A 82 -6.84 -10.59 -13.03
N CYS A 83 -7.42 -11.76 -12.79
CA CYS A 83 -6.85 -12.78 -11.90
C CYS A 83 -6.34 -14.02 -12.64
N GLY A 84 -6.27 -13.98 -13.97
CA GLY A 84 -5.77 -15.08 -14.79
C GLY A 84 -6.88 -15.90 -15.47
N PRO A 85 -6.51 -16.68 -16.49
CA PRO A 85 -7.46 -17.39 -17.35
C PRO A 85 -8.11 -18.62 -16.69
N GLU A 86 -7.53 -19.16 -15.62
CA GLU A 86 -8.01 -20.37 -14.94
C GLU A 86 -8.98 -20.07 -13.79
N VAL A 87 -9.20 -18.79 -13.51
CA VAL A 87 -10.00 -18.31 -12.38
C VAL A 87 -11.37 -17.85 -12.89
N PHE A 88 -12.43 -18.51 -12.43
CA PHE A 88 -13.81 -18.20 -12.81
C PHE A 88 -14.32 -16.95 -12.11
N MET A 89 -14.02 -16.83 -10.82
CA MET A 89 -14.38 -15.67 -10.00
C MET A 89 -13.16 -15.26 -9.21
N CYS A 90 -12.92 -13.96 -9.14
CA CYS A 90 -11.93 -13.39 -8.25
C CYS A 90 -12.27 -11.95 -7.92
N GLY A 91 -11.73 -11.47 -6.80
CA GLY A 91 -11.78 -10.04 -6.53
C GLY A 91 -11.20 -9.68 -5.18
N LEU A 92 -10.91 -8.39 -5.06
CA LEU A 92 -10.79 -7.68 -3.81
C LEU A 92 -12.16 -7.06 -3.50
N PHE A 93 -12.83 -7.57 -2.47
CA PHE A 93 -14.20 -7.21 -2.12
C PHE A 93 -14.28 -6.10 -1.08
N ASP A 94 -13.34 -6.10 -0.14
CA ASP A 94 -13.20 -5.09 0.89
C ASP A 94 -11.74 -4.68 0.98
N PHE A 95 -11.48 -3.39 1.19
CA PHE A 95 -10.15 -2.87 1.46
C PHE A 95 -10.23 -1.54 2.22
N SER A 96 -9.44 -1.43 3.30
CA SER A 96 -9.21 -0.18 4.00
C SER A 96 -7.84 -0.20 4.69
N TYR A 97 -7.06 0.85 4.48
CA TYR A 97 -5.78 1.04 5.15
C TYR A 97 -5.52 2.51 5.48
N ALA A 98 -5.10 2.79 6.70
CA ALA A 98 -4.52 4.08 7.07
C ALA A 98 -3.13 3.85 7.68
N PRO A 99 -2.16 4.75 7.48
CA PRO A 99 -0.85 4.64 8.13
C PRO A 99 -1.00 4.50 9.66
N GLY A 100 -0.41 3.45 10.22
CA GLY A 100 -0.50 3.14 11.65
C GLY A 100 -1.78 2.42 12.09
N SER A 101 -2.70 2.10 11.18
CA SER A 101 -3.84 1.22 11.44
C SER A 101 -3.57 -0.22 11.01
N ALA A 102 -4.45 -1.14 11.43
CA ALA A 102 -4.50 -2.46 10.84
C ALA A 102 -4.88 -2.37 9.35
N LEU A 103 -4.30 -3.26 8.54
CA LEU A 103 -4.63 -3.44 7.13
C LEU A 103 -5.85 -4.37 7.02
N ASN A 104 -6.97 -3.83 6.54
CA ASN A 104 -8.20 -4.59 6.35
C ASN A 104 -8.40 -4.90 4.87
N PHE A 105 -8.58 -6.18 4.53
CA PHE A 105 -8.95 -6.60 3.19
C PHE A 105 -9.71 -7.93 3.20
N HIS A 106 -10.47 -8.13 2.13
CA HIS A 106 -11.14 -9.38 1.82
C HIS A 106 -10.92 -9.72 0.36
N THR A 107 -10.23 -10.84 0.10
CA THR A 107 -10.10 -11.40 -1.24
C THR A 107 -10.78 -12.76 -1.32
N ALA A 108 -11.27 -13.09 -2.51
CA ALA A 108 -11.65 -14.46 -2.81
C ALA A 108 -11.38 -14.78 -4.27
N TRP A 109 -11.21 -16.07 -4.56
CA TRP A 109 -11.10 -16.61 -5.89
C TRP A 109 -11.66 -18.04 -5.96
N SER A 110 -12.08 -18.46 -7.15
CA SER A 110 -12.48 -19.84 -7.42
C SER A 110 -12.19 -20.21 -8.87
N THR A 111 -11.91 -21.49 -9.13
CA THR A 111 -11.86 -22.07 -10.48
C THR A 111 -13.28 -22.32 -11.01
N ASP A 112 -13.36 -22.78 -12.25
CA ASP A 112 -14.61 -23.17 -12.90
C ASP A 112 -15.39 -24.21 -12.05
N PRO A 113 -16.62 -23.88 -11.59
CA PRO A 113 -17.44 -24.79 -10.80
C PRO A 113 -18.03 -25.96 -11.61
N TRP A 114 -17.94 -25.94 -12.94
CA TRP A 114 -18.50 -26.96 -13.83
C TRP A 114 -17.47 -28.01 -14.28
N GLY A 115 -16.19 -27.86 -13.90
CA GLY A 115 -15.14 -28.83 -14.17
C GLY A 115 -15.18 -30.05 -13.24
N GLU A 116 -14.35 -31.06 -13.52
CA GLU A 116 -14.23 -32.24 -12.64
C GLU A 116 -13.56 -31.95 -11.29
N GLY A 117 -13.04 -30.73 -11.07
CA GLY A 117 -12.55 -30.30 -9.78
C GLY A 117 -12.73 -28.81 -9.57
N VAL A 118 -13.00 -28.41 -8.34
CA VAL A 118 -13.23 -27.03 -7.94
C VAL A 118 -12.21 -26.66 -6.88
N ALA A 119 -11.41 -25.64 -7.15
CA ALA A 119 -10.53 -25.03 -6.16
C ALA A 119 -10.97 -23.59 -5.90
N GLY A 120 -10.68 -23.11 -4.71
CA GLY A 120 -10.94 -21.73 -4.36
C GLY A 120 -10.25 -21.34 -3.09
N GLY A 121 -10.16 -20.04 -2.88
CA GLY A 121 -9.59 -19.48 -1.67
C GLY A 121 -10.24 -18.17 -1.30
N SER A 122 -10.19 -17.86 -0.03
CA SER A 122 -10.62 -16.57 0.51
C SER A 122 -9.68 -16.16 1.62
N VAL A 123 -9.35 -14.87 1.65
CA VAL A 123 -8.55 -14.30 2.74
C VAL A 123 -9.28 -13.10 3.29
N ILE A 124 -9.57 -13.15 4.59
CA ILE A 124 -10.14 -12.05 5.37
C ILE A 124 -9.11 -11.68 6.42
N SER A 125 -8.48 -10.52 6.24
CA SER A 125 -7.44 -10.02 7.15
C SER A 125 -7.94 -9.98 8.60
N GLY A 126 -7.14 -10.45 9.54
CA GLY A 126 -7.51 -10.50 10.96
C GLY A 126 -8.46 -11.64 11.33
N VAL A 127 -8.90 -12.46 10.37
CA VAL A 127 -9.79 -13.60 10.60
C VAL A 127 -9.13 -14.89 10.12
N GLU A 128 -9.13 -15.17 8.82
CA GLU A 128 -8.58 -16.40 8.27
C GLU A 128 -8.23 -16.28 6.78
N ALA A 129 -7.29 -17.14 6.35
CA ALA A 129 -6.86 -17.37 4.99
C ALA A 129 -7.12 -18.85 4.73
N LYS A 130 -8.06 -19.11 3.84
CA LYS A 130 -8.57 -20.45 3.58
C LYS A 130 -8.42 -20.76 2.11
N GLU A 131 -7.85 -21.91 1.82
CA GLU A 131 -7.83 -22.51 0.50
C GLU A 131 -8.49 -23.88 0.59
N HIS A 132 -9.18 -24.25 -0.47
CA HIS A 132 -9.82 -25.54 -0.58
C HIS A 132 -9.80 -26.01 -2.02
N SER A 133 -9.80 -27.33 -2.18
CA SER A 133 -9.95 -27.99 -3.46
C SER A 133 -10.76 -29.25 -3.30
N TYR A 134 -11.57 -29.53 -4.31
CA TYR A 134 -12.45 -30.67 -4.41
C TYR A 134 -12.24 -31.34 -5.76
N TRP A 135 -12.20 -32.66 -5.78
CA TRP A 135 -12.05 -33.48 -6.99
C TRP A 135 -12.77 -34.82 -6.80
N PRO A 136 -12.94 -35.64 -7.85
CA PRO A 136 -13.66 -36.89 -7.72
C PRO A 136 -12.86 -37.84 -6.83
N GLY A 137 -13.44 -38.19 -5.69
CA GLY A 137 -12.81 -39.08 -4.71
C GLY A 137 -12.00 -38.37 -3.60
N GLY A 138 -12.03 -37.03 -3.51
CA GLY A 138 -11.35 -36.34 -2.41
C GLY A 138 -11.61 -34.84 -2.30
N SER A 139 -11.19 -34.30 -1.17
CA SER A 139 -11.14 -32.86 -0.92
C SER A 139 -9.95 -32.54 -0.03
N ALA A 140 -9.34 -31.38 -0.23
CA ALA A 140 -8.35 -30.80 0.66
C ALA A 140 -8.82 -29.41 1.10
N SER A 141 -8.51 -29.07 2.35
CA SER A 141 -8.61 -27.71 2.85
C SER A 141 -7.34 -27.34 3.58
N TYR A 142 -6.98 -26.07 3.51
CA TYR A 142 -5.87 -25.50 4.23
C TYR A 142 -6.30 -24.14 4.78
N THR A 143 -6.37 -24.03 6.10
CA THR A 143 -6.87 -22.84 6.77
C THR A 143 -5.84 -22.31 7.77
N LEU A 144 -5.37 -21.09 7.51
CA LEU A 144 -4.56 -20.31 8.43
C LEU A 144 -5.43 -19.27 9.11
N ARG A 145 -5.50 -19.31 10.44
CA ARG A 145 -6.26 -18.38 11.26
C ARG A 145 -5.35 -17.35 11.91
N TRP A 146 -5.75 -16.09 11.87
CA TRP A 146 -5.06 -15.01 12.60
C TRP A 146 -5.18 -15.27 14.10
N THR A 147 -4.14 -14.92 14.83
CA THR A 147 -4.05 -15.01 16.28
C THR A 147 -3.54 -13.71 16.85
N GLU A 148 -3.56 -13.55 18.18
CA GLU A 148 -2.95 -12.40 18.85
C GLU A 148 -1.43 -12.32 18.61
N ASP A 149 -0.79 -13.44 18.29
CA ASP A 149 0.65 -13.54 18.00
C ASP A 149 0.98 -13.25 16.52
N THR A 150 -0.04 -13.05 15.66
CA THR A 150 0.16 -12.77 14.23
C THR A 150 0.67 -11.35 14.05
N MET A 151 1.88 -11.22 13.49
CA MET A 151 2.55 -9.94 13.32
C MET A 151 2.42 -9.42 11.89
N LEU A 152 1.99 -8.16 11.75
CA LEU A 152 2.01 -7.42 10.48
C LEU A 152 3.31 -6.61 10.37
N SER A 153 4.02 -6.79 9.27
CA SER A 153 5.14 -5.95 8.84
C SER A 153 4.78 -5.28 7.51
N MET A 154 5.04 -3.99 7.37
CA MET A 154 4.79 -3.23 6.15
C MET A 154 6.03 -2.44 5.72
N SER A 155 6.21 -2.22 4.43
CA SER A 155 7.32 -1.40 3.93
C SER A 155 7.19 0.06 4.38
N PRO A 156 8.30 0.74 4.74
CA PRO A 156 8.25 2.16 5.08
C PRO A 156 7.77 3.00 3.90
N VAL A 157 6.88 3.95 4.16
CA VAL A 157 6.45 4.93 3.16
C VAL A 157 7.63 5.89 2.88
N PRO A 158 8.15 5.99 1.65
CA PRO A 158 9.14 7.00 1.33
C PRO A 158 8.48 8.37 1.45
N GLU A 159 9.01 9.26 2.28
CA GLU A 159 8.49 10.63 2.36
C GLU A 159 9.06 11.47 1.19
N PRO A 160 8.26 11.86 0.19
CA PRO A 160 8.76 12.73 -0.89
C PRO A 160 9.16 14.13 -0.39
N ALA A 161 8.61 14.57 0.75
CA ALA A 161 8.86 15.90 1.31
C ALA A 161 10.26 16.07 1.93
N SER A 162 10.89 14.98 2.42
CA SER A 162 12.17 15.08 3.14
C SER A 162 13.30 15.59 2.24
N TYR A 163 13.37 15.13 0.99
CA TYR A 163 14.35 15.61 0.01
C TYR A 163 14.04 17.01 -0.51
N GLY A 164 12.75 17.34 -0.68
CA GLY A 164 12.32 18.67 -1.09
C GLY A 164 12.67 19.73 -0.04
N MET A 165 12.38 19.46 1.23
CA MET A 165 12.70 20.35 2.35
C MET A 165 14.21 20.48 2.57
N LEU A 166 14.98 19.40 2.38
CA LEU A 166 16.44 19.46 2.41
C LEU A 166 16.99 20.32 1.26
N ALA A 167 16.52 20.11 0.03
CA ALA A 167 16.96 20.89 -1.12
C ALA A 167 16.60 22.37 -1.00
N LEU A 168 15.41 22.68 -0.47
CA LEU A 168 14.99 24.04 -0.15
C LEU A 168 15.89 24.65 0.94
N GLY A 169 16.15 23.92 2.03
CA GLY A 169 17.05 24.36 3.10
C GLY A 169 18.45 24.68 2.59
N LEU A 170 19.02 23.79 1.77
CA LEU A 170 20.33 23.99 1.12
C LEU A 170 20.31 25.17 0.13
N GLY A 171 19.22 25.35 -0.62
CA GLY A 171 19.06 26.48 -1.53
C GLY A 171 19.05 27.83 -0.82
N VAL A 172 18.36 27.95 0.32
CA VAL A 172 18.33 29.16 1.15
C VAL A 172 19.71 29.47 1.73
N LEU A 173 20.44 28.44 2.20
CA LEU A 173 21.80 28.60 2.72
C LEU A 173 22.78 29.06 1.63
N ALA A 174 22.70 28.49 0.42
CA ALA A 174 23.55 28.90 -0.69
C ALA A 174 23.29 30.35 -1.15
N LEU A 175 22.02 30.77 -1.18
CA LEU A 175 21.64 32.14 -1.54
C LEU A 175 22.07 33.17 -0.48
N SER A 176 21.96 32.83 0.80
CA SER A 176 22.40 33.71 1.89
C SER A 176 23.93 33.86 1.96
N ALA A 177 24.68 32.79 1.71
CA ALA A 177 26.14 32.84 1.60
C ALA A 177 26.62 33.70 0.43
N ARG A 178 25.99 33.59 -0.75
CA ARG A 178 26.29 34.42 -1.92
C ARG A 178 26.02 35.91 -1.70
N ARG A 179 25.00 36.26 -0.92
CA ARG A 179 24.70 37.67 -0.59
C ARG A 179 25.73 38.28 0.36
N ARG A 180 26.27 37.50 1.32
CA ARG A 180 27.33 37.98 2.23
C ARG A 180 28.69 38.15 1.57
N SER A 181 28.99 37.40 0.51
CA SER A 181 30.26 37.52 -0.23
C SER A 181 30.32 38.70 -1.21
N ARG A 182 29.18 39.34 -1.52
CA ARG A 182 29.09 40.47 -2.47
C ARG A 182 28.84 41.82 -1.80
N SER A 183 28.81 41.86 -0.46
CA SER A 183 28.79 43.07 0.37
C SER A 183 30.13 43.23 1.06
#